data_AF-A0AAV6YSV7-F1
#
_entry.id   AF-A0AAV6YSV7-F1
#
_cell.length_a   1.000
_cell.length_b   1.000
_cell.length_c   1.000
_cell.angle_alpha   90.00
_cell.angle_beta   90.00
_cell.angle_gamma   90.00
#
_symmetry.space_group_name_H-M   'P 1'
#
loop_
_entity.id
_entity.type
_entity.pdbx_description
1 polymer ?
#
loop_
_entity_poly.entity_id
_entity_poly.type
_entity_poly.pdbx_seq_one_letter_code
_entity_poly.pdbx_strand_id
1 'polypeptide(L)'
;MAASLSGEGRSGSDVDGACSGESPSEEQRCPGLLSLPGEVLELLLCSGDLGHRDIASVTCTCRRLRDVCAARGKVWRRQLCARWPSIMKYYNQLDLLDWRAEYKTRHKAGIEARRIVAVFSKALIIEHV
;
A
#
# COMPACT_ATOMS: atom_id res chain seq x y z
N MET A 1 56.10 -3.34 -14.61
CA MET A 1 56.21 -4.70 -15.19
C MET A 1 54.83 -5.04 -15.75
N ALA A 2 54.65 -4.81 -17.06
CA ALA A 2 54.54 -5.85 -18.11
C ALA A 2 53.18 -6.59 -18.00
N ALA A 3 52.14 -6.27 -18.79
CA ALA A 3 51.93 -6.28 -20.25
C ALA A 3 51.46 -7.65 -20.81
N SER A 4 50.52 -7.56 -21.77
CA SER A 4 49.96 -8.57 -22.71
C SER A 4 48.59 -9.12 -22.30
N LEU A 5 47.44 -8.85 -22.94
CA LEU A 5 46.99 -8.70 -24.35
C LEU A 5 46.92 -10.01 -25.17
N SER A 6 45.70 -10.38 -25.57
CA SER A 6 45.24 -10.88 -26.90
C SER A 6 43.73 -11.10 -26.78
N GLY A 7 42.82 -10.50 -27.54
CA GLY A 7 42.80 -10.35 -29.02
C GLY A 7 42.43 -11.72 -29.63
N GLU A 8 41.44 -11.93 -30.50
CA GLU A 8 40.66 -11.03 -31.34
C GLU A 8 39.53 -11.81 -32.06
N GLY A 9 38.40 -11.14 -32.34
CA GLY A 9 37.67 -11.23 -33.61
C GLY A 9 36.55 -12.25 -33.81
N ARG A 10 35.55 -12.02 -34.67
CA ARG A 10 35.10 -10.86 -35.47
C ARG A 10 33.79 -11.30 -36.17
N SER A 11 33.09 -10.34 -36.79
CA SER A 11 32.00 -10.48 -37.79
C SER A 11 30.60 -10.39 -37.19
N GLY A 12 29.74 -9.42 -37.50
CA GLY A 12 29.68 -8.51 -38.64
C GLY A 12 28.31 -8.66 -39.31
N SER A 13 27.44 -7.67 -39.14
CA SER A 13 26.45 -7.24 -40.14
C SER A 13 25.76 -5.96 -39.66
N ASP A 14 26.09 -4.88 -40.34
CA ASP A 14 25.29 -3.68 -40.49
C ASP A 14 23.87 -4.04 -40.97
N VAL A 15 22.87 -3.49 -40.29
CA VAL A 15 21.57 -3.19 -40.88
C VAL A 15 21.22 -1.75 -40.54
N ASP A 16 21.46 -0.88 -41.51
CA ASP A 16 20.88 0.45 -41.58
C ASP A 16 19.35 0.34 -41.52
N GLY A 17 18.77 0.94 -40.48
CA GLY A 17 17.34 1.03 -40.26
C GLY A 17 16.96 2.44 -39.83
N ALA A 18 17.26 3.42 -40.69
CA ALA A 18 16.75 4.77 -40.55
C ALA A 18 15.22 4.76 -40.76
N CYS A 19 14.45 4.77 -39.67
CA CYS A 19 13.07 5.25 -39.70
C CYS A 19 13.07 6.72 -39.28
N SER A 20 13.00 7.57 -40.30
CA SER A 20 12.70 8.99 -40.19
C SER A 20 11.40 9.21 -39.42
N GLY A 21 11.46 10.20 -38.51
CA GLY A 21 10.36 11.08 -38.13
C GLY A 21 8.96 10.50 -38.09
N GLU A 22 8.58 9.96 -36.94
CA GLU A 22 7.19 10.02 -36.50
C GLU A 22 7.11 11.00 -35.33
N SER A 23 6.33 12.05 -35.57
CA SER A 23 5.97 13.15 -34.69
C SER A 23 5.68 12.68 -33.25
N PRO A 24 5.87 13.54 -32.22
CA PRO A 24 5.37 13.23 -30.89
C PRO A 24 3.86 13.14 -31.00
N SER A 25 3.35 11.91 -31.10
CA SER A 25 1.96 11.62 -30.87
C SER A 25 1.71 12.11 -29.46
N GLU A 26 0.94 13.19 -29.34
CA GLU A 26 0.38 13.63 -28.09
C GLU A 26 -0.48 12.48 -27.57
N GLU A 27 0.16 11.51 -26.91
CA GLU A 27 -0.49 10.70 -25.91
C GLU A 27 -1.21 11.69 -25.04
N GLN A 28 -2.53 11.70 -25.13
CA GLN A 28 -3.41 12.36 -24.19
C GLN A 28 -2.95 11.89 -22.81
N ARG A 29 -2.04 12.65 -22.19
CA ARG A 29 -1.48 12.32 -20.89
C ARG A 29 -2.60 12.57 -19.91
N CYS A 30 -3.45 11.55 -19.76
CA CYS A 30 -4.41 11.49 -18.68
C CYS A 30 -3.61 11.80 -17.41
N PRO A 31 -3.96 12.88 -16.70
CA PRO A 31 -3.24 13.24 -15.49
C PRO A 31 -3.25 12.01 -14.58
N GLY A 32 -2.05 11.49 -14.26
CA GLY A 32 -1.94 10.27 -13.47
C GLY A 32 -2.51 10.47 -12.06
N LEU A 33 -2.76 9.38 -11.32
CA LEU A 33 -3.25 9.46 -9.94
C LEU A 33 -2.49 10.49 -9.08
N LEU A 34 -1.17 10.61 -9.31
CA LEU A 34 -0.29 11.52 -8.59
C LEU A 34 -0.33 12.99 -9.04
N SER A 35 -1.15 13.37 -10.02
CA SER A 35 -1.42 14.78 -10.33
C SER A 35 -2.62 15.33 -9.56
N LEU A 36 -3.46 14.46 -8.98
CA LEU A 36 -4.63 14.86 -8.21
C LEU A 36 -4.23 15.57 -6.91
N PRO A 37 -4.99 16.59 -6.44
CA PRO A 37 -4.80 17.19 -5.13
C PRO A 37 -4.83 16.16 -3.99
N GLY A 38 -4.13 16.47 -2.89
CA GLY A 38 -3.98 15.55 -1.76
C GLY A 38 -5.32 15.15 -1.11
N GLU A 39 -6.28 16.07 -1.09
CA GLU A 39 -7.62 15.88 -0.56
C GLU A 39 -8.42 14.89 -1.41
N VAL A 40 -8.29 14.98 -2.74
CA VAL A 40 -8.94 14.05 -3.68
C VAL A 40 -8.35 12.65 -3.52
N LEU A 41 -7.03 12.55 -3.35
CA LEU A 41 -6.37 11.27 -3.04
C LEU A 41 -6.83 10.71 -1.69
N GLU A 42 -6.92 11.54 -0.65
CA GLU A 42 -7.42 11.12 0.66
C GLU A 42 -8.86 10.58 0.55
N LEU A 43 -9.73 11.25 -0.21
CA LEU A 43 -11.11 10.81 -0.46
C LEU A 43 -11.17 9.46 -1.17
N LEU A 44 -10.39 9.27 -2.25
CA LEU A 44 -10.29 8.00 -2.95
C LEU A 44 -9.82 6.87 -2.03
N LEU A 45 -8.84 7.15 -1.17
CA LEU A 45 -8.29 6.20 -0.22
C LEU A 45 -9.21 5.95 0.99
N CYS A 46 -10.15 6.85 1.26
CA CYS A 46 -11.22 6.68 2.24
C CYS A 46 -12.45 5.93 1.68
N SER A 47 -12.42 5.51 0.41
CA SER A 47 -13.48 4.70 -0.19
C SER A 47 -13.71 3.40 0.57
N GLY A 48 -14.95 2.91 0.55
CA GLY A 48 -15.35 1.71 1.30
C GLY A 48 -14.78 0.40 0.75
N ASP A 49 -14.34 0.40 -0.50
CA ASP A 49 -13.90 -0.81 -1.20
C ASP A 49 -12.43 -1.17 -0.92
N LEU A 50 -11.64 -0.21 -0.41
CA LEU A 50 -10.24 -0.44 -0.08
C LEU A 50 -10.11 -0.96 1.36
N GLY A 51 -9.52 -2.14 1.51
CA GLY A 51 -9.21 -2.71 2.81
C GLY A 51 -7.87 -2.20 3.37
N HIS A 52 -7.66 -2.43 4.67
CA HIS A 52 -6.39 -2.11 5.34
C HIS A 52 -5.11 -2.66 4.66
N ARG A 53 -5.19 -3.80 3.95
CA ARG A 53 -4.05 -4.37 3.20
C ARG A 53 -3.73 -3.54 1.96
N ASP A 54 -4.76 -3.05 1.28
CA ASP A 54 -4.61 -2.20 0.10
C ASP A 54 -4.02 -0.86 0.51
N ILE A 55 -4.55 -0.26 1.58
CA ILE A 55 -4.00 0.98 2.16
C ILE A 55 -2.54 0.81 2.58
N ALA A 56 -2.20 -0.30 3.27
CA ALA A 56 -0.81 -0.59 3.62
C ALA A 56 0.09 -0.70 2.38
N SER A 57 -0.39 -1.35 1.32
CA SER A 57 0.35 -1.48 0.05
C SER A 57 0.55 -0.12 -0.61
N VAL A 58 -0.51 0.71 -0.68
CA VAL A 58 -0.45 2.09 -1.18
C VAL A 58 0.62 2.91 -0.43
N THR A 59 0.71 2.80 0.89
CA THR A 59 1.73 3.54 1.67
C THR A 59 3.18 3.18 1.32
N CYS A 60 3.39 2.02 0.71
CA CYS A 60 4.69 1.50 0.29
C CYS A 60 5.05 1.89 -1.16
N THR A 61 4.11 2.45 -1.93
CA THR A 61 4.33 2.76 -3.36
C THR A 61 5.23 3.99 -3.58
N CYS A 62 4.90 5.13 -2.97
CA CYS A 62 5.68 6.37 -3.11
C CYS A 62 5.51 7.28 -1.88
N ARG A 63 6.39 8.28 -1.76
CA ARG A 63 6.37 9.25 -0.64
C ARG A 63 5.04 10.00 -0.56
N ARG A 64 4.55 10.50 -1.69
CA ARG A 64 3.29 11.26 -1.74
C ARG A 64 2.08 10.46 -1.25
N LEU A 65 1.96 9.20 -1.67
CA LEU A 65 0.88 8.32 -1.21
C LEU A 65 1.06 7.89 0.25
N ARG A 66 2.31 7.75 0.71
CA ARG A 66 2.60 7.55 2.13
C ARG A 66 2.16 8.74 2.98
N ASP A 67 2.39 9.96 2.50
CA ASP A 67 2.05 11.20 3.20
C ASP A 67 0.52 11.40 3.26
N VAL A 68 -0.20 11.10 2.18
CA VAL A 68 -1.68 11.09 2.20
C VAL A 68 -2.21 10.03 3.17
N CYS A 69 -1.58 8.86 3.23
CA CYS A 69 -1.89 7.81 4.20
C CYS A 69 -1.18 8.00 5.56
N ALA A 70 -0.84 9.23 5.94
CA ALA A 70 -0.16 9.53 7.18
C ALA A 70 -0.81 8.85 8.38
N ALA A 71 0.02 8.52 9.37
CA ALA A 71 -0.40 7.73 10.53
C ALA A 71 -1.53 8.40 11.34
N ARG A 72 -1.56 9.74 11.37
CA ARG A 72 -2.61 10.58 11.97
C ARG A 72 -3.70 11.01 10.98
N GLY A 73 -3.63 10.59 9.72
CA GLY A 73 -4.52 10.98 8.64
C GLY A 73 -5.91 10.35 8.73
N LYS A 74 -6.86 10.85 7.92
CA LYS A 74 -8.26 10.40 7.96
C LYS A 74 -8.45 8.98 7.44
N VAL A 75 -7.54 8.51 6.58
CA VAL A 75 -7.59 7.17 5.97
C VAL A 75 -7.63 6.07 7.03
N TRP A 76 -6.68 6.06 7.97
CA TRP A 76 -6.63 5.04 9.02
C TRP A 76 -7.76 5.17 10.04
N ARG A 77 -8.20 6.40 10.33
CA ARG A 77 -9.39 6.63 11.15
C ARG A 77 -10.65 6.04 10.51
N ARG A 78 -10.83 6.24 9.20
CA ARG A 78 -11.94 5.67 8.42
C ARG A 78 -11.88 4.15 8.43
N GLN A 79 -10.71 3.55 8.22
CA GLN A 79 -10.51 2.10 8.32
C GLN A 79 -10.90 1.56 9.70
N LEU A 80 -10.54 2.28 10.77
CA LEU A 80 -10.92 1.92 12.14
C LEU A 80 -12.44 1.99 12.34
N CYS A 81 -13.09 3.09 11.92
CA CYS A 81 -14.55 3.26 11.98
C CYS A 81 -15.30 2.19 11.19
N ALA A 82 -14.85 1.90 9.97
CA ALA A 82 -15.51 0.94 9.08
C ALA A 82 -15.48 -0.48 9.68
N ARG A 83 -14.36 -0.85 10.32
CA ARG A 83 -14.21 -2.18 10.93
C ARG A 83 -14.85 -2.29 12.31
N TRP A 84 -14.83 -1.22 13.10
CA TRP A 84 -15.37 -1.18 14.45
C TRP A 84 -16.21 0.10 14.68
N PRO A 85 -17.47 0.14 14.23
CA PRO A 85 -18.28 1.37 14.23
C PRO A 85 -18.51 1.98 15.62
N SER A 86 -18.64 1.14 16.65
CA SER A 86 -18.86 1.59 18.03
C SER A 86 -17.61 2.15 18.71
N ILE A 87 -16.43 1.97 18.11
CA ILE A 87 -15.16 2.24 18.79
C ILE A 87 -14.85 3.73 18.94
N MET A 88 -15.45 4.56 18.08
CA MET A 88 -15.29 6.01 18.14
C MET A 88 -15.84 6.63 19.42
N LYS A 89 -16.72 5.92 20.13
CA LYS A 89 -17.26 6.36 21.44
C LYS A 89 -16.18 6.47 22.51
N TYR A 90 -15.05 5.77 22.33
CA TYR A 90 -13.95 5.74 23.30
C TYR A 90 -12.82 6.71 22.95
N TYR A 91 -12.96 7.50 21.88
CA TYR A 91 -11.93 8.41 21.39
C TYR A 91 -12.39 9.85 21.41
N ASN A 92 -11.56 10.73 21.97
CA ASN A 92 -11.80 12.17 21.87
C ASN A 92 -11.32 12.69 20.51
N GLN A 93 -12.01 13.68 19.96
CA GLN A 93 -11.62 14.35 18.71
C GLN A 93 -10.32 15.16 18.86
N LEU A 94 -9.97 15.56 20.09
CA LEU A 94 -8.78 16.36 20.40
C LEU A 94 -7.51 15.52 20.60
N ASP A 95 -7.64 14.20 20.72
CA ASP A 95 -6.49 13.33 20.94
C ASP A 95 -5.65 13.23 19.66
N LEU A 96 -4.36 13.57 19.77
CA LEU A 96 -3.36 13.45 18.70
C LEU A 96 -2.92 11.99 18.52
N LEU A 97 -3.89 11.12 18.24
CA LEU A 97 -3.71 9.68 18.09
C LEU A 97 -3.09 9.31 16.75
N ASP A 98 -2.18 8.34 16.79
CA ASP A 98 -1.75 7.61 15.61
C ASP A 98 -2.79 6.52 15.30
N TRP A 99 -3.70 6.83 14.37
CA TRP A 99 -4.76 5.92 13.93
C TRP A 99 -4.22 4.65 13.28
N ARG A 100 -3.05 4.72 12.64
CA ARG A 100 -2.40 3.55 12.03
C ARG A 100 -1.89 2.60 13.10
N ALA A 101 -1.20 3.13 14.11
CA ALA A 101 -0.72 2.34 15.24
C ALA A 101 -1.89 1.70 15.99
N GLU A 102 -2.94 2.48 16.23
CA GLU A 102 -4.15 2.00 16.90
C GLU A 102 -4.85 0.88 16.12
N TYR A 103 -5.05 1.07 14.81
CA TYR A 103 -5.59 0.02 13.94
C TYR A 103 -4.76 -1.26 14.01
N LYS A 104 -3.43 -1.14 13.96
CA LYS A 104 -2.50 -2.27 14.01
C LYS A 104 -2.61 -3.02 15.35
N THR A 105 -2.66 -2.31 16.47
CA THR A 105 -2.79 -2.89 17.80
C THR A 105 -4.07 -3.70 17.92
N ARG A 106 -5.22 -3.13 17.51
CA ARG A 106 -6.50 -3.83 17.58
C ARG A 106 -6.61 -4.99 16.62
N HIS A 107 -6.05 -4.84 15.42
CA HIS A 107 -6.01 -5.94 14.46
C HIS A 107 -5.27 -7.15 15.04
N LYS A 108 -4.11 -6.92 15.68
CA LYS A 108 -3.34 -7.97 16.37
C LYS A 108 -4.12 -8.59 17.53
N ALA A 109 -4.72 -7.76 18.40
CA ALA A 109 -5.53 -8.24 19.51
C ALA A 109 -6.70 -9.11 19.02
N GLY A 110 -7.35 -8.72 17.93
CA GLY A 110 -8.41 -9.51 17.31
C GLY A 110 -7.94 -10.84 16.71
N ILE A 111 -6.73 -10.89 16.13
CA ILE A 111 -6.12 -12.15 15.69
C ILE A 111 -5.89 -13.07 16.89
N GLU A 112 -5.31 -12.54 17.96
CA GLU A 112 -4.98 -13.33 19.15
C GLU A 112 -6.24 -13.84 19.86
N ALA A 113 -7.27 -13.01 20.00
CA ALA A 113 -8.56 -13.43 20.55
C ALA A 113 -9.16 -14.59 19.73
N ARG A 114 -9.13 -14.51 18.39
CA ARG A 114 -9.59 -15.61 17.53
C ARG A 114 -8.75 -16.86 17.71
N ARG A 115 -7.43 -16.73 17.85
CA ARG A 115 -6.51 -17.86 18.10
C ARG A 115 -6.87 -18.56 19.41
N ILE A 116 -7.06 -17.79 20.49
CA ILE A 116 -7.43 -18.31 21.80
C ILE A 116 -8.77 -19.05 21.72
N VAL A 117 -9.80 -18.42 21.15
CA VAL A 117 -11.13 -19.05 20.98
C VAL A 117 -11.05 -20.33 20.13
N ALA A 118 -10.23 -20.35 19.08
CA ALA A 118 -10.02 -21.54 18.25
C ALA A 118 -9.34 -22.69 19.01
N VAL A 119 -8.39 -22.39 19.90
CA VAL A 119 -7.76 -23.40 20.77
C VAL A 119 -8.77 -23.96 21.77
N PHE A 120 -9.51 -23.09 22.45
CA PHE A 120 -10.52 -23.51 23.43
C PHE A 120 -11.66 -24.31 22.79
N SER A 121 -12.19 -23.88 21.64
CA SER A 121 -13.26 -24.61 20.95
C SER A 121 -12.83 -26.01 20.54
N LYS A 122 -11.60 -26.20 20.04
CA LYS A 122 -11.07 -27.53 19.73
C LYS A 122 -10.94 -28.39 20.98
N ALA A 123 -10.40 -27.85 22.08
CA ALA A 123 -10.26 -28.58 23.33
C ALA A 123 -11.63 -29.02 23.88
N LEU A 124 -12.62 -28.14 23.87
CA LEU A 124 -13.97 -28.43 24.36
C LEU A 124 -14.73 -29.45 23.50
N ILE A 125 -14.54 -29.42 22.17
CA ILE A 125 -15.16 -30.40 21.27
C ILE A 125 -14.50 -31.77 21.39
N ILE A 126 -13.20 -31.84 21.68
CA ILE A 126 -12.48 -33.12 21.86
C ILE A 126 -12.76 -33.73 23.24
N GLU A 127 -12.93 -32.93 24.29
CA GLU A 127 -13.24 -33.45 25.64
C GLU A 127 -14.69 -33.95 25.80
N HIS A 128 -15.61 -33.63 24.88
CA HIS A 128 -17.03 -33.98 24.97
C HIS A 128 -17.47 -35.03 23.92
N VAL A 129 -16.54 -35.79 23.34
CA VAL A 129 -16.79 -36.97 22.49
C VAL A 129 -16.17 -38.20 23.15
#